data_AF-A0A6N4VIK6-F1
#
_entry.id   AF-A0A6N4VIK6-F1
#
_cell.length_a   1.000
_cell.length_b   1.000
_cell.length_c   1.000
_cell.angle_alpha   90.00
_cell.angle_beta   90.00
_cell.angle_gamma   90.00
#
_symmetry.space_group_name_H-M   'P 1'
#
loop_
_entity.id
_entity.type
_entity.pdbx_description
1 polymer ?
#
loop_
_entity_poly.entity_id
_entity_poly.type
_entity_poly.pdbx_seq_one_letter_code
_entity_poly.pdbx_strand_id
1 'polypeptide(L)'
;MFAFLRAIGLDPIEWSTAISATGSGAPFIGQALDAAFAMAKAVVVLLTPDDVAYLRPEYASGDDDPETEPKGQARPNVLFEAGMALGHHPDRTIIVELGPLRPFSDVAGRHLIRMDSSAAKRNELASRLRNAGCEVNTANTDWLNAGDFTPPPAPNGPMGRRVPSTTPRRQRHLDGRYLSSGGSGRVQITNVGHEEVFKLRSPNRGEFHGWLGSVEFERLPVGKTVTLHATLASGAPDTFDLIVTGQTESGEDFSESLFLDLNN
;
A
#
# COMPACT_ATOMS: atom_id res chain seq x y z
N MET A 1 18.15 2.90 1.17
CA MET A 1 18.60 3.46 -0.13
C MET A 1 18.87 4.98 -0.10
N PHE A 2 17.88 5.85 0.18
CA PHE A 2 18.08 7.32 0.13
C PHE A 2 19.24 7.81 1.02
N ALA A 3 19.35 7.30 2.24
CA ALA A 3 20.47 7.62 3.14
C ALA A 3 21.84 7.28 2.52
N PHE A 4 21.95 6.14 1.83
CA PHE A 4 23.17 5.75 1.13
C PHE A 4 23.49 6.71 -0.04
N LEU A 5 22.50 7.00 -0.90
CA LEU A 5 22.68 7.90 -2.04
C LEU A 5 23.15 9.29 -1.60
N ARG A 6 22.54 9.84 -0.54
CA ARG A 6 22.95 11.11 0.07
C ARG A 6 24.36 11.04 0.65
N ALA A 7 24.71 9.94 1.32
CA ALA A 7 26.03 9.78 1.92
C ALA A 7 27.17 9.73 0.89
N ILE A 8 26.89 9.28 -0.34
CA ILE A 8 27.83 9.33 -1.46
C ILE A 8 27.72 10.62 -2.30
N GLY A 9 27.09 11.66 -1.76
CA GLY A 9 27.01 12.99 -2.38
C GLY A 9 25.96 13.15 -3.48
N LEU A 10 25.02 12.21 -3.63
CA LEU A 10 23.95 12.31 -4.62
C LEU A 10 22.66 12.88 -4.02
N ASP A 11 21.82 13.44 -4.86
CA ASP A 11 20.53 14.01 -4.49
C ASP A 11 19.36 13.18 -5.06
N PRO A 12 18.83 12.20 -4.30
CA PRO A 12 17.72 11.38 -4.76
C PRO A 12 16.43 12.21 -4.83
N ILE A 13 15.72 12.11 -5.96
CA ILE A 13 14.47 12.84 -6.20
C ILE A 13 13.35 12.27 -5.32
N GLU A 14 12.82 13.09 -4.42
CA GLU A 14 11.62 12.78 -3.63
C GLU A 14 10.37 12.80 -4.51
N TRP A 15 9.38 11.96 -4.20
CA TRP A 15 8.16 11.85 -5.00
C TRP A 15 7.38 13.18 -5.13
N SER A 16 7.33 13.97 -4.06
CA SER A 16 6.72 15.31 -4.09
C SER A 16 7.41 16.27 -5.05
N THR A 17 8.73 16.11 -5.24
CA THR A 17 9.51 16.90 -6.22
C THR A 17 9.14 16.49 -7.64
N ALA A 18 9.00 15.19 -7.90
CA ALA A 18 8.53 14.67 -9.18
C ALA A 18 7.11 15.15 -9.52
N ILE A 19 6.18 15.12 -8.55
CA ILE A 19 4.83 15.69 -8.71
C ILE A 19 4.91 17.18 -9.02
N SER A 20 5.68 17.95 -8.25
CA SER A 20 5.77 19.41 -8.42
C SER A 20 6.32 19.78 -9.80
N ALA A 21 7.26 19.01 -10.33
CA ALA A 21 7.83 19.21 -11.65
C ALA A 21 6.82 19.01 -12.79
N THR A 22 5.69 18.33 -12.55
CA THR A 22 4.61 18.21 -13.54
C THR A 22 3.83 19.51 -13.74
N GLY A 23 3.89 20.45 -12.80
CA GLY A 23 3.08 21.67 -12.79
C GLY A 23 1.57 21.44 -12.58
N SER A 24 1.15 20.21 -12.28
CA SER A 24 -0.25 19.84 -12.01
C SER A 24 -0.49 19.64 -10.52
N GLY A 25 -1.65 20.08 -10.02
CA GLY A 25 -2.09 19.82 -8.65
C GLY A 25 -2.51 18.36 -8.40
N ALA A 26 -2.79 17.61 -9.47
CA ALA A 26 -3.17 16.19 -9.42
C ALA A 26 -2.72 15.47 -10.70
N PRO A 27 -1.40 15.24 -10.90
CA PRO A 27 -0.90 14.58 -12.08
C PRO A 27 -1.25 13.09 -12.08
N PHE A 28 -1.37 12.52 -13.28
CA PHE A 28 -1.35 11.07 -13.44
C PHE A 28 0.04 10.53 -13.04
N ILE A 29 0.09 9.32 -12.45
CA ILE A 29 1.34 8.70 -11.97
C ILE A 29 2.43 8.66 -13.05
N GLY A 30 2.05 8.36 -14.30
CA GLY A 30 2.95 8.35 -15.44
C GLY A 30 3.60 9.71 -15.73
N GLN A 31 2.86 10.82 -15.54
CA GLN A 31 3.41 12.17 -15.75
C GLN A 31 4.46 12.51 -14.70
N ALA A 32 4.25 12.09 -13.45
CA ALA A 32 5.24 12.27 -12.39
C ALA A 32 6.49 11.41 -12.64
N LEU A 33 6.33 10.19 -13.15
CA LEU A 33 7.45 9.33 -13.56
C LEU A 33 8.23 9.92 -14.73
N ASP A 34 7.55 10.40 -15.78
CA ASP A 34 8.18 11.05 -16.92
C ASP A 34 8.98 12.29 -16.49
N ALA A 35 8.40 13.12 -15.62
CA ALA A 35 9.10 14.27 -15.04
C ALA A 35 10.33 13.84 -14.24
N ALA A 36 10.20 12.81 -13.39
CA ALA A 36 11.32 12.27 -12.62
C ALA A 36 12.44 11.76 -13.54
N PHE A 37 12.12 11.01 -14.60
CA PHE A 37 13.08 10.48 -15.55
C PHE A 37 13.80 11.56 -16.37
N ALA A 38 13.10 12.64 -16.72
CA ALA A 38 13.70 13.79 -17.40
C ALA A 38 14.74 14.51 -16.53
N MET A 39 14.48 14.61 -15.21
CA MET A 39 15.38 15.26 -14.26
C MET A 39 16.52 14.35 -13.79
N ALA A 40 16.27 13.05 -13.66
CA ALA A 40 17.21 12.10 -13.06
C ALA A 40 18.43 11.85 -13.96
N LYS A 41 19.62 11.79 -13.35
CA LYS A 41 20.84 11.38 -14.04
C LYS A 41 20.93 9.86 -14.19
N ALA A 42 20.47 9.12 -13.19
CA ALA A 42 20.37 7.67 -13.18
C ALA A 42 19.11 7.25 -12.42
N VAL A 43 18.61 6.05 -12.73
CA VAL A 43 17.45 5.43 -12.06
C VAL A 43 17.95 4.21 -11.28
N VAL A 44 17.61 4.14 -9.99
CA VAL A 44 17.86 2.96 -9.17
C VAL A 44 16.54 2.26 -8.92
N VAL A 45 16.37 1.09 -9.51
CA VAL A 45 15.22 0.22 -9.25
C VAL A 45 15.57 -0.67 -8.07
N LEU A 46 14.79 -0.58 -6.99
CA LEU A 46 14.94 -1.45 -5.82
C LEU A 46 13.86 -2.54 -5.86
N LEU A 47 14.30 -3.78 -6.06
CA LEU A 47 13.45 -4.96 -6.01
C LEU A 47 13.58 -5.61 -4.62
N THR A 48 12.47 -5.68 -3.90
CA THR A 48 12.35 -6.32 -2.57
C THR A 48 11.26 -7.39 -2.60
N PRO A 49 11.35 -8.45 -1.78
CA PRO A 49 10.35 -9.52 -1.72
C PRO A 49 9.07 -9.11 -0.96
N ASP A 50 8.44 -8.02 -1.36
CA ASP A 50 7.29 -7.43 -0.66
C ASP A 50 5.98 -8.20 -0.88
N ASP A 51 5.81 -8.79 -2.08
CA ASP A 51 4.69 -9.65 -2.43
C ASP A 51 5.13 -11.12 -2.51
N VAL A 52 4.17 -12.05 -2.50
CA VAL A 52 4.41 -13.49 -2.73
C VAL A 52 3.71 -13.94 -4.00
N ALA A 53 4.43 -14.60 -4.89
CA ALA A 53 3.91 -15.12 -6.15
C ALA A 53 4.42 -16.54 -6.42
N TYR A 54 3.65 -17.29 -7.20
CA TYR A 54 4.01 -18.60 -7.74
C TYR A 54 3.27 -18.85 -9.05
N LEU A 55 3.88 -19.66 -9.92
CA LEU A 55 3.29 -20.16 -11.15
C LEU A 55 2.20 -21.19 -10.82
N ARG A 56 1.07 -21.13 -11.52
CA ARG A 56 0.04 -22.16 -11.38
C ARG A 56 0.62 -23.51 -11.83
N PRO A 57 0.40 -24.61 -11.09
CA PRO A 57 0.97 -25.92 -11.41
C PRO A 57 0.67 -26.39 -12.84
N GLU A 58 -0.53 -26.13 -13.38
CA GLU A 58 -0.89 -26.45 -14.76
C GLU A 58 -0.07 -25.73 -15.85
N TYR A 59 0.73 -24.71 -15.50
CA TYR A 59 1.66 -24.04 -16.41
C TYR A 59 3.13 -24.39 -16.13
N ALA A 60 3.40 -25.27 -15.17
CA ALA A 60 4.74 -25.70 -14.81
C ALA A 60 5.40 -26.51 -15.93
N SER A 61 6.73 -26.43 -16.01
CA SER A 61 7.55 -27.25 -16.90
C SER A 61 7.68 -28.71 -16.43
N GLY A 62 7.24 -29.02 -15.21
CA GLY A 62 7.20 -30.34 -14.60
C GLY A 62 6.77 -30.29 -13.13
N ASP A 63 6.62 -31.44 -12.49
CA ASP A 63 6.18 -31.53 -11.08
C ASP A 63 7.14 -30.86 -10.09
N ASP A 64 8.42 -30.76 -10.44
CA ASP A 64 9.49 -30.16 -9.63
C ASP A 64 9.84 -28.72 -10.07
N ASP A 65 8.95 -28.05 -10.80
CA ASP A 65 9.21 -26.69 -11.26
C ASP A 65 9.31 -25.71 -10.07
N PRO A 66 10.49 -25.10 -9.82
CA PRO A 66 10.68 -24.22 -8.68
C PRO A 66 9.84 -22.94 -8.76
N GLU A 67 9.25 -22.60 -9.90
CA GLU A 67 8.35 -21.46 -10.01
C GLU A 67 6.97 -21.73 -9.40
N THR A 68 6.59 -22.99 -9.18
CA THR A 68 5.35 -23.36 -8.49
C THR A 68 5.44 -23.17 -6.97
N GLU A 69 6.65 -23.01 -6.45
CA GLU A 69 6.88 -22.68 -5.05
C GLU A 69 6.61 -21.19 -4.80
N PRO A 70 5.88 -20.84 -3.74
CA PRO A 70 5.70 -19.45 -3.33
C PRO A 70 7.05 -18.78 -3.03
N LYS A 71 7.33 -17.69 -3.74
CA LYS A 71 8.57 -16.92 -3.60
C LYS A 71 8.27 -15.43 -3.50
N GLY A 72 9.16 -14.72 -2.82
CA GLY A 72 9.09 -13.26 -2.71
C GLY A 72 9.22 -12.60 -4.09
N GLN A 73 8.46 -11.54 -4.33
CA GLN A 73 8.48 -10.77 -5.56
C GLN A 73 8.36 -9.27 -5.24
N ALA A 74 8.98 -8.42 -6.06
CA ALA A 74 8.68 -6.99 -6.04
C ALA A 74 7.22 -6.74 -6.42
N ARG A 75 6.62 -5.72 -5.82
CA ARG A 75 5.21 -5.38 -6.09
C ARG A 75 4.98 -5.12 -7.60
N PRO A 76 3.81 -5.47 -8.15
CA PRO A 76 3.53 -5.29 -9.58
C PRO A 76 3.74 -3.86 -10.10
N ASN A 77 3.44 -2.84 -9.30
CA ASN A 77 3.69 -1.45 -9.68
C ASN A 77 5.20 -1.17 -9.85
N VAL A 78 6.04 -1.70 -8.96
CA VAL A 78 7.51 -1.57 -9.05
C VAL A 78 8.04 -2.29 -10.29
N LEU A 79 7.51 -3.48 -10.61
CA LEU A 79 7.90 -4.22 -11.83
C LEU A 79 7.53 -3.45 -13.10
N PHE A 80 6.34 -2.85 -13.14
CA PHE A 80 5.88 -2.07 -14.30
C PHE A 80 6.72 -0.80 -14.50
N GLU A 81 6.96 -0.04 -13.42
CA GLU A 81 7.80 1.16 -13.42
C GLU A 81 9.26 0.84 -13.77
N ALA A 82 9.79 -0.29 -13.29
CA ALA A 82 11.09 -0.79 -13.68
C ALA A 82 11.15 -1.09 -15.19
N GLY A 83 10.11 -1.72 -15.74
CA GLY A 83 9.97 -1.94 -17.17
C GLY A 83 10.00 -0.63 -17.97
N MET A 84 9.28 0.39 -17.52
CA MET A 84 9.33 1.73 -18.12
C MET A 84 10.75 2.32 -18.08
N ALA A 85 11.41 2.31 -16.92
CA ALA A 85 12.77 2.83 -16.79
C ALA A 85 13.75 2.10 -17.72
N LEU A 86 13.67 0.77 -17.80
CA LEU A 86 14.53 -0.04 -18.66
C LEU A 86 14.25 0.17 -20.14
N GLY A 87 13.00 0.43 -20.52
CA GLY A 87 12.58 0.71 -21.89
C GLY A 87 13.01 2.10 -22.38
N HIS A 88 12.90 3.12 -21.54
CA HIS A 88 13.23 4.50 -21.89
C HIS A 88 14.70 4.86 -21.65
N HIS A 89 15.29 4.30 -20.60
CA HIS A 89 16.61 4.70 -20.09
C HIS A 89 17.49 3.50 -19.73
N PRO A 90 17.73 2.57 -20.69
CA PRO A 90 18.42 1.32 -20.42
C PRO A 90 19.84 1.48 -19.84
N ASP A 91 20.61 2.46 -20.32
CA ASP A 91 22.03 2.62 -19.98
C ASP A 91 22.28 3.24 -18.59
N ARG A 92 21.25 3.88 -18.04
CA ARG A 92 21.32 4.59 -16.75
C ARG A 92 20.33 4.05 -15.72
N THR A 93 19.76 2.87 -15.97
CA THR A 93 18.87 2.18 -15.04
C THR A 93 19.63 1.03 -14.37
N ILE A 94 19.78 1.11 -13.05
CA ILE A 94 20.51 0.15 -12.22
C ILE A 94 19.50 -0.64 -11.40
N ILE A 95 19.48 -1.96 -11.58
CA ILE A 95 18.60 -2.86 -10.83
C ILE A 95 19.35 -3.36 -9.59
N VAL A 96 18.73 -3.16 -8.43
CA VAL A 96 19.22 -3.58 -7.13
C VAL A 96 18.22 -4.54 -6.51
N GLU A 97 18.66 -5.76 -6.19
CA GLU A 97 17.88 -6.73 -5.44
C GLU A 97 18.25 -6.65 -3.95
N LEU A 98 17.25 -6.63 -3.08
CA LEU A 98 17.46 -6.69 -1.64
C LEU A 98 16.61 -7.81 -1.03
N GLY A 99 17.25 -8.95 -0.78
CA GLY A 99 16.63 -10.18 -0.28
C GLY A 99 16.33 -11.22 -1.37
N PRO A 100 15.83 -12.40 -0.97
CA PRO A 100 15.57 -13.50 -1.89
C PRO A 100 14.31 -13.22 -2.73
N LEU A 101 14.48 -13.17 -4.05
CA LEU A 101 13.42 -12.92 -5.01
C LEU A 101 13.21 -14.13 -5.94
N ARG A 102 11.96 -14.33 -6.38
CA ARG A 102 11.64 -15.20 -7.51
C ARG A 102 12.46 -14.73 -8.72
N PRO A 103 13.06 -15.65 -9.50
CA PRO A 103 13.79 -15.29 -10.71
C PRO A 103 12.92 -14.42 -11.63
N PHE A 104 13.47 -13.29 -12.05
CA PHE A 104 12.84 -12.41 -13.03
C PHE A 104 13.59 -12.56 -14.36
N SER A 105 13.19 -13.56 -15.15
CA SER A 105 13.88 -13.95 -16.39
C SER A 105 13.96 -12.82 -17.42
N ASP A 106 12.98 -11.90 -17.44
CA ASP A 106 12.95 -10.74 -18.34
C ASP A 106 14.12 -9.76 -18.13
N VAL A 107 14.82 -9.81 -16.99
CA VAL A 107 16.04 -9.03 -16.72
C VAL A 107 17.31 -9.87 -16.67
N ALA A 108 17.23 -11.18 -16.95
CA ALA A 108 18.36 -12.11 -16.85
C ALA A 108 19.56 -11.76 -17.77
N GLY A 109 19.35 -10.95 -18.81
CA GLY A 109 20.42 -10.41 -19.66
C GLY A 109 21.11 -9.16 -19.12
N ARG A 110 20.67 -8.61 -17.98
CA ARG A 110 21.26 -7.41 -17.36
C ARG A 110 22.01 -7.76 -16.09
N HIS A 111 23.12 -7.07 -15.84
CA HIS A 111 23.83 -7.20 -14.58
C HIS A 111 22.99 -6.59 -13.45
N LEU A 112 22.63 -7.38 -12.44
CA LEU A 112 21.96 -6.91 -11.23
C LEU A 112 22.97 -6.70 -10.10
N ILE A 113 22.63 -5.87 -9.11
CA ILE A 113 23.35 -5.81 -7.84
C ILE A 113 22.48 -6.49 -6.79
N ARG A 114 22.90 -7.67 -6.35
CA ARG A 114 22.36 -8.28 -5.12
C ARG A 114 22.99 -7.57 -3.94
N MET A 115 22.23 -6.65 -3.37
CA MET A 115 22.69 -5.84 -2.26
C MET A 115 22.71 -6.69 -1.00
N ASP A 116 23.85 -6.64 -0.32
CA ASP A 116 24.00 -7.02 1.07
C ASP A 116 24.64 -5.82 1.78
N SER A 117 24.56 -5.75 3.10
CA SER A 117 25.15 -4.64 3.87
C SER A 117 26.67 -4.51 3.75
N SER A 118 27.36 -5.33 2.93
CA SER A 118 28.81 -5.32 2.79
C SER A 118 29.34 -4.07 2.08
N ALA A 119 30.58 -3.71 2.43
CA ALA A 119 31.32 -2.68 1.74
C ALA A 119 31.53 -3.00 0.24
N ALA A 120 31.64 -4.28 -0.13
CA ALA A 120 31.85 -4.68 -1.52
C ALA A 120 30.64 -4.32 -2.40
N LYS A 121 29.42 -4.63 -1.96
CA LYS A 121 28.19 -4.30 -2.69
C LYS A 121 27.89 -2.82 -2.72
N ARG A 122 28.20 -2.11 -1.64
CA ARG A 122 28.14 -0.64 -1.60
C ARG A 122 29.09 0.01 -2.61
N ASN A 123 30.33 -0.45 -2.70
CA ASN A 123 31.29 0.00 -3.71
C ASN A 123 30.85 -0.35 -5.15
N GLU A 124 30.25 -1.52 -5.34
CA GLU A 124 29.70 -1.94 -6.63
C GLU A 124 28.61 -0.96 -7.09
N LEU A 125 27.63 -0.65 -6.23
CA LEU A 125 26.56 0.31 -6.54
C LEU A 125 27.10 1.72 -6.80
N ALA A 126 28.02 2.21 -5.97
CA ALA A 126 28.68 3.50 -6.16
C ALA A 126 29.41 3.58 -7.52
N SER A 127 30.08 2.50 -7.93
CA SER A 127 30.78 2.43 -9.21
C SER A 127 29.80 2.43 -10.40
N ARG A 128 28.68 1.71 -10.31
CA ARG A 128 27.66 1.72 -11.37
C ARG A 128 26.97 3.08 -11.50
N LEU A 129 26.69 3.75 -10.39
CA LEU A 129 26.16 5.12 -10.39
C LEU A 129 27.14 6.10 -11.07
N ARG A 130 28.44 5.96 -10.80
CA ARG A 130 29.48 6.75 -11.48
C ARG A 130 29.49 6.49 -13.00
N ASN A 131 29.39 5.22 -13.41
CA ASN A 131 29.31 4.84 -14.83
C ASN A 131 28.03 5.36 -15.51
N ALA A 132 26.94 5.50 -14.77
CA ALA A 132 25.71 6.15 -15.24
C ALA A 132 25.80 7.69 -15.26
N GLY A 133 26.96 8.26 -14.94
CA GLY A 133 27.24 9.71 -15.01
C GLY A 133 26.86 10.49 -13.75
N CYS A 134 26.66 9.83 -12.61
CA CYS A 134 26.47 10.50 -11.33
C CYS A 134 27.81 10.94 -10.71
N GLU A 135 27.82 12.11 -10.08
CA GLU A 135 28.98 12.65 -9.35
C GLU A 135 29.12 12.01 -7.97
N VAL A 136 29.58 10.76 -7.96
CA VAL A 136 29.69 9.95 -6.73
C VAL A 136 30.92 10.34 -5.91
N ASN A 137 30.70 10.82 -4.68
CA ASN A 137 31.71 11.14 -3.69
C ASN A 137 31.91 10.00 -2.68
N THR A 138 33.07 9.33 -2.75
CA THR A 138 33.47 8.26 -1.82
C THR A 138 34.82 8.56 -1.15
N ALA A 139 35.13 9.85 -0.93
CA ALA A 139 36.41 10.28 -0.37
C ALA A 139 36.59 9.88 1.11
N ASN A 140 35.50 9.84 1.89
CA ASN A 140 35.48 9.31 3.26
C ASN A 140 34.96 7.86 3.27
N THR A 141 34.83 7.25 4.46
CA THR A 141 34.35 5.87 4.62
C THR A 141 33.01 5.75 5.33
N ASP A 142 32.44 6.85 5.85
CA ASP A 142 31.20 6.83 6.65
C ASP A 142 30.00 6.31 5.84
N TRP A 143 30.00 6.58 4.53
CA TRP A 143 28.99 6.10 3.59
C TRP A 143 28.90 4.57 3.50
N LEU A 144 29.95 3.84 3.91
CA LEU A 144 29.95 2.37 3.98
C LEU A 144 28.95 1.83 5.02
N ASN A 145 28.52 2.67 5.96
CA ASN A 145 27.53 2.30 6.98
C ASN A 145 26.18 3.00 6.77
N ALA A 146 26.06 3.88 5.77
CA ALA A 146 24.87 4.68 5.57
C ALA A 146 23.71 3.86 4.97
N GLY A 147 22.56 3.88 5.65
CA GLY A 147 21.37 3.13 5.25
C GLY A 147 21.46 1.64 5.58
N ASP A 148 20.30 1.03 5.76
CA ASP A 148 20.14 -0.39 6.05
C ASP A 148 19.88 -1.18 4.76
N PHE A 149 20.72 -2.20 4.53
CA PHE A 149 20.59 -3.18 3.45
C PHE A 149 20.58 -4.60 4.01
N THR A 150 20.09 -4.75 5.24
CA THR A 150 19.69 -6.05 5.76
C THR A 150 18.53 -6.56 4.91
N PRO A 151 18.60 -7.79 4.38
CA PRO A 151 17.50 -8.39 3.64
C PRO A 151 16.20 -8.35 4.46
N PRO A 152 15.05 -8.02 3.84
CA PRO A 152 13.76 -8.20 4.47
C PRO A 152 13.61 -9.67 4.91
N PRO A 153 12.87 -9.93 6.01
CA PRO A 153 12.59 -11.29 6.43
C PRO A 153 11.90 -12.03 5.28
N ALA A 154 12.24 -13.31 5.12
CA ALA A 154 11.51 -14.16 4.20
C ALA A 154 10.01 -14.16 4.57
N PRO A 155 9.10 -14.29 3.58
CA PRO A 155 7.68 -14.37 3.87
C PRO A 155 7.40 -15.49 4.87
N ASN A 156 6.94 -15.15 6.08
CA ASN A 156 6.62 -16.13 7.13
C ASN A 156 5.16 -16.61 6.96
N GLY A 157 4.98 -17.93 6.88
CA GLY A 157 3.67 -18.58 6.93
C GLY A 157 3.60 -19.81 5.99
N PRO A 158 2.60 -20.70 6.16
CA PRO A 158 2.35 -21.78 5.20
C PRO A 158 1.97 -21.15 3.86
N MET A 159 2.97 -20.98 3.01
CA MET A 159 2.83 -20.30 1.74
C MET A 159 1.91 -21.14 0.85
N GLY A 160 0.72 -20.63 0.56
CA GLY A 160 -0.36 -21.37 -0.11
C GLY A 160 -1.74 -21.22 0.55
N ARG A 161 -1.81 -20.70 1.79
CA ARG A 161 -3.05 -20.14 2.35
C ARG A 161 -2.74 -18.77 2.91
N ARG A 162 -3.56 -17.78 2.52
CA ARG A 162 -3.59 -16.43 3.07
C ARG A 162 -3.29 -16.49 4.57
N VAL A 163 -2.13 -16.00 4.99
CA VAL A 163 -1.83 -15.85 6.41
C VAL A 163 -2.95 -14.97 6.97
N PRO A 164 -3.72 -15.42 7.98
CA PRO A 164 -4.68 -14.54 8.63
C PRO A 164 -3.92 -13.28 9.02
N SER A 165 -4.44 -12.13 8.63
CA SER A 165 -3.84 -10.84 8.98
C SER A 165 -3.48 -10.86 10.47
N THR A 166 -2.21 -10.59 10.78
CA THR A 166 -1.74 -10.36 12.16
C THR A 166 -2.15 -8.97 12.65
N THR A 167 -2.65 -8.12 11.76
CA THR A 167 -3.64 -7.12 12.15
C THR A 167 -4.87 -7.91 12.59
N PRO A 168 -5.30 -7.85 13.86
CA PRO A 168 -6.61 -8.37 14.18
C PRO A 168 -7.56 -7.72 13.18
N ARG A 169 -8.15 -8.53 12.27
CA ARG A 169 -9.39 -8.13 11.61
C ARG A 169 -10.21 -7.53 12.73
N ARG A 170 -10.59 -6.25 12.62
CA ARG A 170 -11.31 -5.61 13.73
C ARG A 170 -12.39 -6.61 14.13
N GLN A 171 -12.27 -7.22 15.32
CA GLN A 171 -13.18 -8.29 15.73
C GLN A 171 -14.63 -7.77 15.67
N ARG A 172 -14.74 -6.44 15.78
CA ARG A 172 -15.89 -5.58 15.69
C ARG A 172 -15.72 -4.66 14.49
N HIS A 173 -16.63 -4.74 13.54
CA HIS A 173 -16.67 -3.78 12.45
C HIS A 173 -18.13 -3.58 12.03
N LEU A 174 -18.58 -2.35 12.16
CA LEU A 174 -19.85 -1.91 11.63
C LEU A 174 -19.61 -1.20 10.29
N ASP A 175 -20.45 -1.52 9.30
CA ASP A 175 -20.50 -0.81 8.01
C ASP A 175 -21.74 0.10 8.00
N GLY A 176 -21.56 1.36 7.60
CA GLY A 176 -22.63 2.33 7.45
C GLY A 176 -22.86 2.64 5.98
N ARG A 177 -24.11 2.65 5.54
CA ARG A 177 -24.46 3.07 4.17
C ARG A 177 -25.67 3.97 4.17
N TYR A 178 -25.60 5.06 3.43
CA TYR A 178 -26.77 5.86 3.09
C TYR A 178 -27.31 5.41 1.71
N LEU A 179 -28.63 5.36 1.59
CA LEU A 179 -29.35 5.01 0.38
C LEU A 179 -30.45 6.04 0.16
N SER A 180 -30.43 6.76 -0.96
CA SER A 180 -31.53 7.63 -1.35
C SER A 180 -32.47 6.95 -2.36
N SER A 181 -33.77 7.18 -2.20
CA SER A 181 -34.77 6.77 -3.19
C SER A 181 -35.93 7.75 -3.20
N GLY A 182 -36.06 8.52 -4.29
CA GLY A 182 -37.27 9.31 -4.58
C GLY A 182 -37.66 10.32 -3.49
N GLY A 183 -36.68 11.00 -2.87
CA GLY A 183 -36.89 12.03 -1.86
C GLY A 183 -36.90 11.55 -0.40
N SER A 184 -36.77 10.24 -0.15
CA SER A 184 -36.55 9.67 1.19
C SER A 184 -35.21 8.94 1.23
N GLY A 185 -34.47 9.10 2.33
CA GLY A 185 -33.21 8.42 2.59
C GLY A 185 -33.35 7.31 3.63
N ARG A 186 -32.39 6.39 3.62
CA ARG A 186 -32.22 5.38 4.66
C ARG A 186 -30.75 5.24 5.01
N VAL A 187 -30.45 5.12 6.30
CA VAL A 187 -29.13 4.72 6.78
C VAL A 187 -29.20 3.26 7.21
N GLN A 188 -28.34 2.44 6.63
CA GLN A 188 -28.16 1.05 7.00
C GLN A 188 -26.88 0.90 7.83
N ILE A 189 -27.00 0.26 8.98
CA ILE A 189 -25.85 -0.13 9.81
C ILE A 189 -25.80 -1.65 9.82
N THR A 190 -24.69 -2.21 9.32
CA THR A 190 -24.50 -3.65 9.18
C THR A 190 -23.37 -4.12 10.07
N ASN A 191 -23.61 -5.17 10.85
CA ASN A 191 -22.53 -5.84 11.58
C ASN A 191 -21.78 -6.78 10.63
N VAL A 192 -20.63 -6.31 10.15
CA VAL A 192 -19.71 -7.06 9.28
C VAL A 192 -18.52 -7.64 10.07
N GLY A 193 -18.54 -7.53 11.40
CA GLY A 193 -17.56 -8.09 12.32
C GLY A 193 -17.77 -9.59 12.58
N HIS A 194 -17.18 -10.07 13.68
CA HIS A 194 -17.18 -11.48 14.07
C HIS A 194 -17.86 -11.75 15.43
N GLU A 195 -18.32 -10.71 16.13
CA GLU A 195 -19.08 -10.81 17.39
C GLU A 195 -20.36 -9.97 17.34
N GLU A 196 -21.33 -10.32 18.17
CA GLU A 196 -22.56 -9.52 18.32
C GLU A 196 -22.28 -8.25 19.11
N VAL A 197 -23.00 -7.18 18.77
CA VAL A 197 -22.92 -5.91 19.51
C VAL A 197 -24.26 -5.59 20.17
N PHE A 198 -24.19 -4.95 21.32
CA PHE A 198 -25.31 -4.63 22.20
C PHE A 198 -25.37 -3.14 22.50
N LYS A 199 -26.55 -2.65 22.89
CA LYS A 199 -26.79 -1.26 23.32
C LYS A 199 -26.22 -0.22 22.35
N LEU A 200 -26.39 -0.46 21.05
CA LEU A 200 -25.88 0.41 20.00
C LEU A 200 -26.59 1.78 20.06
N ARG A 201 -25.79 2.83 20.17
CA ARG A 201 -26.20 4.24 20.28
C ARG A 201 -25.40 5.10 19.32
N SER A 202 -25.87 6.31 19.03
CA SER A 202 -25.07 7.29 18.30
C SER A 202 -25.10 8.64 19.02
N PRO A 203 -23.94 9.14 19.52
CA PRO A 203 -23.88 10.42 20.20
C PRO A 203 -24.02 11.61 19.24
N ASN A 204 -23.56 11.48 17.99
CA ASN A 204 -23.54 12.58 17.02
C ASN A 204 -24.68 12.50 15.99
N ARG A 205 -25.67 11.62 16.15
CA ARG A 205 -26.81 11.52 15.21
C ARG A 205 -27.54 12.85 15.00
N GLY A 206 -27.54 13.72 16.01
CA GLY A 206 -28.19 15.04 15.97
C GLY A 206 -27.46 16.05 15.09
N GLU A 207 -26.22 15.76 14.71
CA GLU A 207 -25.40 16.56 13.79
C GLU A 207 -25.69 16.23 12.31
N PHE A 208 -26.50 15.20 12.06
CA PHE A 208 -26.93 14.85 10.71
C PHE A 208 -27.74 16.00 10.09
N HIS A 209 -27.33 16.48 8.90
CA HIS A 209 -27.95 17.63 8.23
C HIS A 209 -29.33 17.30 7.67
N GLY A 210 -30.33 17.33 8.54
CA GLY A 210 -31.70 16.94 8.27
C GLY A 210 -32.28 16.17 9.44
N TRP A 211 -32.82 14.98 9.18
CA TRP A 211 -33.35 14.11 10.22
C TRP A 211 -32.83 12.69 10.06
N LEU A 212 -32.37 12.09 11.16
CA LEU A 212 -31.94 10.70 11.23
C LEU A 212 -32.70 9.99 12.37
N GLY A 213 -33.28 8.84 12.06
CA GLY A 213 -33.96 7.98 13.03
C GLY A 213 -33.07 7.61 14.23
N SER A 214 -33.71 7.22 15.34
CA SER A 214 -32.97 6.88 16.57
C SER A 214 -32.05 5.68 16.34
N VAL A 215 -30.76 5.85 16.64
CA VAL A 215 -29.79 4.74 16.73
C VAL A 215 -29.86 4.25 18.17
N GLU A 216 -30.81 3.36 18.47
CA GLU A 216 -30.97 2.75 19.80
C GLU A 216 -31.37 1.29 19.65
N PHE A 217 -30.37 0.41 19.58
CA PHE A 217 -30.59 -1.02 19.36
C PHE A 217 -29.98 -1.85 20.48
N GLU A 218 -30.80 -2.66 21.15
CA GLU A 218 -30.31 -3.52 22.24
C GLU A 218 -29.35 -4.60 21.76
N ARG A 219 -29.49 -5.07 20.51
CA ARG A 219 -28.67 -6.14 19.93
C ARG A 219 -28.61 -6.04 18.40
N LEU A 220 -27.43 -6.22 17.84
CA LEU A 220 -27.20 -6.36 16.40
C LEU A 220 -26.28 -7.57 16.12
N PRO A 221 -26.85 -8.72 15.73
CA PRO A 221 -26.08 -9.93 15.42
C PRO A 221 -25.17 -9.78 14.21
N VAL A 222 -24.15 -10.64 14.12
CA VAL A 222 -23.24 -10.71 12.98
C VAL A 222 -24.01 -10.97 11.67
N GLY A 223 -23.68 -10.22 10.62
CA GLY A 223 -24.29 -10.30 9.30
C GLY A 223 -25.70 -9.70 9.21
N LYS A 224 -26.20 -9.05 10.27
CA LYS A 224 -27.50 -8.36 10.26
C LYS A 224 -27.33 -6.88 10.02
N THR A 225 -28.37 -6.30 9.45
CA THR A 225 -28.48 -4.88 9.12
C THR A 225 -29.69 -4.30 9.84
N VAL A 226 -29.49 -3.17 10.52
CA VAL A 226 -30.58 -2.30 10.96
C VAL A 226 -30.72 -1.15 9.98
N THR A 227 -31.96 -0.74 9.72
CA THR A 227 -32.26 0.34 8.77
C THR A 227 -32.98 1.46 9.49
N LEU A 228 -32.47 2.68 9.33
CA LEU A 228 -32.99 3.90 9.90
C LEU A 228 -33.54 4.75 8.78
N HIS A 229 -34.69 5.37 9.01
CA HIS A 229 -35.17 6.43 8.13
C HIS A 229 -34.27 7.66 8.26
N ALA A 230 -33.97 8.29 7.14
CA ALA A 230 -33.19 9.50 7.09
C ALA A 230 -33.78 10.46 6.05
N THR A 231 -33.72 11.75 6.34
CA THR A 231 -34.13 12.82 5.44
C THR A 231 -33.01 13.84 5.39
N LEU A 232 -32.48 14.11 4.20
CA LEU A 232 -31.48 15.16 4.03
C LEU A 232 -32.16 16.51 3.84
N ALA A 233 -31.68 17.53 4.53
CA ALA A 233 -32.08 18.90 4.28
C ALA A 233 -31.31 19.48 3.08
N SER A 234 -31.85 20.51 2.45
CA SER A 234 -31.15 21.24 1.38
C SER A 234 -29.82 21.79 1.89
N GLY A 235 -28.77 21.70 1.06
CA GLY A 235 -27.41 22.10 1.42
C GLY A 235 -26.68 21.12 2.34
N ALA A 236 -27.15 19.86 2.45
CA ALA A 236 -26.41 18.81 3.15
C ALA A 236 -25.01 18.62 2.52
N PRO A 237 -23.99 18.28 3.34
CA PRO A 237 -22.71 17.86 2.81
C PRO A 237 -22.83 16.53 2.07
N ASP A 238 -21.87 16.26 1.18
CA ASP A 238 -21.80 15.02 0.41
C ASP A 238 -21.52 13.78 1.27
N THR A 239 -21.02 13.98 2.49
CA THR A 239 -20.60 12.90 3.38
C THR A 239 -20.96 13.20 4.83
N PHE A 240 -21.17 12.14 5.63
CA PHE A 240 -21.35 12.26 7.07
C PHE A 240 -20.73 11.08 7.82
N ASP A 241 -19.94 11.38 8.85
CA ASP A 241 -19.38 10.36 9.74
C ASP A 241 -20.32 10.12 10.92
N LEU A 242 -21.07 9.02 10.89
CA LEU A 242 -21.93 8.61 12.00
C LEU A 242 -21.11 7.87 13.05
N ILE A 243 -20.92 8.47 14.21
CA ILE A 243 -20.29 7.80 15.37
C ILE A 243 -21.33 6.88 16.00
N VAL A 244 -20.95 5.63 16.22
CA VAL A 244 -21.75 4.63 16.94
C VAL A 244 -20.99 4.11 18.14
N THR A 245 -21.68 3.99 19.27
CA THR A 245 -21.16 3.44 20.51
C THR A 245 -21.98 2.22 20.93
N GLY A 246 -21.38 1.29 21.65
CA GLY A 246 -22.10 0.09 22.10
C GLY A 246 -21.23 -0.81 22.96
N GLN A 247 -21.71 -2.02 23.20
CA GLN A 247 -21.04 -3.06 23.98
C GLN A 247 -20.83 -4.33 23.16
N THR A 248 -19.76 -5.07 23.44
CA THR A 248 -19.48 -6.39 22.86
C THR A 248 -20.19 -7.50 23.62
N GLU A 249 -20.11 -8.73 23.12
CA GLU A 249 -20.54 -9.93 23.86
C GLU A 249 -19.77 -10.10 25.18
N SER A 250 -18.49 -9.69 25.23
CA SER A 250 -17.67 -9.68 26.44
C SER A 250 -17.95 -8.50 27.38
N GLY A 251 -18.83 -7.57 27.00
CA GLY A 251 -19.20 -6.38 27.79
C GLY A 251 -18.21 -5.21 27.69
N GLU A 252 -17.30 -5.23 26.72
CA GLU A 252 -16.38 -4.12 26.42
C GLU A 252 -17.14 -2.99 25.72
N ASP A 253 -16.99 -1.74 26.18
CA ASP A 253 -17.56 -0.58 25.49
C ASP A 253 -16.71 -0.24 24.23
N PHE A 254 -17.36 0.16 23.14
CA PHE A 254 -16.69 0.61 21.93
C PHE A 254 -17.28 1.90 21.36
N SER A 255 -16.49 2.54 20.49
CA SER A 255 -16.87 3.68 19.65
C SER A 255 -16.28 3.50 18.25
N GLU A 256 -17.10 3.56 17.21
CA GLU A 256 -16.68 3.41 15.81
C GLU A 256 -17.30 4.54 14.96
N SER A 257 -16.54 5.04 13.98
CA SER A 257 -17.02 6.03 13.01
C SER A 257 -17.43 5.33 11.72
N LEU A 258 -18.68 5.54 11.29
CA LEU A 258 -19.24 4.99 10.05
C LEU A 258 -19.31 6.09 9.00
N PHE A 259 -18.51 5.96 7.96
CA PHE A 259 -18.53 6.89 6.84
C PHE A 259 -19.77 6.65 5.97
N LEU A 260 -20.62 7.68 5.82
CA LEU A 260 -21.79 7.65 4.96
C LEU A 260 -21.55 8.58 3.76
N ASP A 261 -21.58 8.00 2.55
CA ASP A 261 -21.67 8.76 1.30
C ASP A 261 -23.14 9.14 1.05
N LEU A 262 -23.44 10.44 1.10
CA LEU A 262 -24.79 10.99 1.01
C LEU A 262 -25.23 11.29 -0.43
N ASN A 263 -24.34 11.09 -1.42
CA ASN A 263 -24.65 11.26 -2.84
C ASN A 263 -25.25 9.99 -3.50
N ASN A 264 -25.45 8.92 -2.73
CA ASN A 264 -25.81 7.58 -3.22
C ASN A 264 -27.32 7.32 -3.28
#